data_AF-A0A2D7S3F2-F1
#
_entry.id   AF-A0A2D7S3F2-F1
#
_cell.length_a   1.000
_cell.length_b   1.000
_cell.length_c   1.000
_cell.angle_alpha   90.00
_cell.angle_beta   90.00
_cell.angle_gamma   90.00
#
_symmetry.space_group_name_H-M   'P 1'
#
loop_
_entity.id
_entity.type
_entity.pdbx_description
1 polymer ?
#
loop_
_entity_poly.entity_id
_entity_poly.type
_entity_poly.pdbx_seq_one_letter_code
_entity_poly.pdbx_strand_id
1 'polypeptide(L)'
;MIKKGEHGALLFGEKQAFYVPAIPVESVVDPTGAGDSFAGGLIGYLAKTKDTSFENIKRAVVQGTVMASFCVQKFGIEGLVGITQRDIHCRTKELVELVKFAPELK
;
A
#
# COMPACT_ATOMS: atom_id res chain seq x y z
N MET A 1 -10.71 2.75 -8.08
CA MET A 1 -9.93 2.14 -6.97
C MET A 1 -10.76 2.25 -5.69
N ILE A 2 -10.74 1.22 -4.85
CA ILE A 2 -11.49 1.15 -3.59
C ILE A 2 -10.52 0.72 -2.49
N LYS A 3 -10.31 1.57 -1.46
CA LYS A 3 -9.58 1.20 -0.24
C LYS A 3 -10.60 0.72 0.80
N LYS A 4 -10.40 -0.48 1.34
CA LYS A 4 -11.30 -1.15 2.29
C LYS A 4 -10.69 -1.26 3.69
N GLY A 5 -10.11 -0.17 4.21
CA GLY A 5 -9.52 -0.18 5.55
C GLY A 5 -8.47 -1.30 5.73
N GLU A 6 -8.68 -2.12 6.74
CA GLU A 6 -7.94 -3.33 7.12
C GLU A 6 -8.08 -4.50 6.14
N HIS A 7 -9.02 -4.43 5.19
CA HIS A 7 -9.18 -5.44 4.14
C HIS A 7 -8.40 -5.12 2.85
N GLY A 8 -7.50 -4.14 2.86
CA GLY A 8 -6.64 -3.81 1.73
C GLY A 8 -7.28 -2.91 0.68
N ALA A 9 -6.87 -3.05 -0.58
CA ALA A 9 -7.28 -2.20 -1.68
C ALA A 9 -7.57 -3.00 -2.96
N LEU A 10 -8.58 -2.54 -3.70
CA LEU A 10 -8.97 -3.06 -5.01
C LEU A 10 -8.76 -1.98 -6.08
N LEU A 11 -8.01 -2.32 -7.11
CA LEU A 11 -7.85 -1.53 -8.31
C LEU A 11 -8.64 -2.22 -9.44
N PHE A 12 -9.48 -1.45 -10.11
CA PHE A 12 -10.24 -1.89 -11.27
C PHE A 12 -9.79 -1.11 -12.49
N GLY A 13 -9.49 -1.82 -13.57
CA GLY A 13 -9.37 -1.31 -14.93
C GLY A 13 -10.43 -1.98 -15.82
N GLU A 14 -10.45 -1.65 -17.11
CA GLU A 14 -11.53 -2.07 -18.03
C GLU A 14 -11.89 -3.57 -17.95
N LYS A 15 -10.88 -4.45 -17.98
CA LYS A 15 -11.05 -5.91 -17.96
C LYS A 15 -10.18 -6.60 -16.91
N GLN A 16 -9.64 -5.83 -15.97
CA GLN A 16 -8.66 -6.32 -15.00
C GLN A 16 -9.00 -5.81 -13.61
N ALA A 17 -8.90 -6.70 -12.64
CA ALA A 17 -8.93 -6.34 -11.22
C ALA A 17 -7.58 -6.70 -10.60
N PHE A 18 -7.14 -5.89 -9.66
CA PHE A 18 -5.94 -6.12 -8.88
C PHE A 18 -6.27 -5.90 -7.41
N TYR A 19 -5.90 -6.86 -6.58
CA TYR A 19 -6.10 -6.81 -5.14
C TYR A 19 -4.75 -6.76 -4.44
N VAL A 20 -4.64 -5.87 -3.46
CA VAL A 20 -3.52 -5.82 -2.51
C VAL A 20 -4.10 -5.93 -1.12
N PRO A 21 -3.74 -6.96 -0.32
CA PRO A 21 -4.17 -7.05 1.05
C PRO A 21 -3.56 -5.93 1.90
N ALA A 22 -4.20 -5.59 3.02
CA ALA A 22 -3.54 -4.75 4.02
C ALA A 22 -2.32 -5.49 4.59
N ILE A 23 -1.32 -4.73 5.01
CA ILE A 23 -0.17 -5.31 5.71
C ILE A 23 -0.56 -5.53 7.17
N PRO A 24 -0.46 -6.75 7.71
CA PRO A 24 -0.66 -6.99 9.13
C PRO A 24 0.33 -6.15 9.95
N VAL A 25 -0.18 -5.43 10.93
CA VAL A 25 0.62 -4.64 11.87
C VAL A 25 0.35 -5.13 13.28
N GLU A 26 1.34 -5.03 14.17
CA GLU A 26 1.23 -5.50 15.56
C GLU A 26 0.07 -4.82 16.30
N SER A 27 -0.07 -3.50 16.13
CA SER A 27 -1.18 -2.73 16.69
C SER A 27 -1.55 -1.57 15.77
N VAL A 28 -2.86 -1.30 15.68
CA VAL A 28 -3.42 -0.09 15.09
C VAL A 28 -3.67 0.89 16.23
N VAL A 29 -2.88 1.96 16.28
CA VAL A 29 -2.95 2.97 17.34
C VAL A 29 -3.91 4.10 16.95
N ASP A 30 -3.83 4.57 15.69
CA ASP A 30 -4.71 5.63 15.18
C ASP A 30 -4.99 5.40 13.68
N PRO A 31 -6.23 5.07 13.28
CA PRO A 31 -6.57 4.86 11.87
C PRO A 31 -6.65 6.17 11.06
N THR A 32 -6.63 7.33 11.73
CA THR A 32 -6.70 8.65 11.09
C THR A 32 -5.53 8.84 10.13
N GLY A 33 -5.79 9.44 8.96
CA GLY A 33 -4.75 9.69 7.96
C GLY A 33 -4.31 8.46 7.15
N ALA A 34 -4.81 7.24 7.43
CA ALA A 34 -4.46 6.05 6.64
C ALA A 34 -4.89 6.17 5.17
N GLY A 35 -6.03 6.83 4.90
CA GLY A 35 -6.51 7.11 3.55
C GLY A 35 -5.62 8.11 2.81
N ASP A 36 -5.29 9.22 3.47
CA ASP A 36 -4.47 10.28 2.88
C ASP A 36 -3.02 9.83 2.68
N SER A 37 -2.46 9.07 3.62
CA SER A 37 -1.13 8.47 3.48
C SER A 37 -1.08 7.47 2.33
N PHE A 38 -2.16 6.68 2.15
CA PHE A 38 -2.30 5.80 1.00
C PHE A 38 -2.31 6.60 -0.31
N ALA A 39 -3.13 7.65 -0.38
CA ALA A 39 -3.21 8.51 -1.57
C ALA A 39 -1.87 9.20 -1.86
N GLY A 40 -1.18 9.69 -0.83
CA GLY A 40 0.13 10.32 -0.93
C GLY A 40 1.21 9.36 -1.43
N GLY A 41 1.26 8.14 -0.89
CA GLY A 41 2.18 7.10 -1.38
C GLY A 41 1.91 6.70 -2.83
N LEU A 42 0.64 6.59 -3.21
CA LEU A 42 0.23 6.27 -4.58
C LEU A 42 0.62 7.38 -5.56
N ILE A 43 0.16 8.61 -5.31
CA ILE A 43 0.42 9.75 -6.21
C ILE A 43 1.91 10.08 -6.24
N GLY A 44 2.60 10.01 -5.11
CA GLY A 44 4.04 10.21 -5.02
C GLY A 44 4.82 9.21 -5.89
N TYR A 45 4.41 7.94 -5.93
CA TYR A 45 5.02 6.95 -6.80
C TYR A 45 4.77 7.25 -8.29
N LEU A 46 3.52 7.58 -8.66
CA LEU A 46 3.18 7.93 -10.05
C LEU A 46 3.93 9.18 -10.51
N ALA A 47 4.04 10.20 -9.65
CA ALA A 47 4.80 11.42 -9.95
C ALA A 47 6.29 11.12 -10.17
N LYS A 48 6.86 10.21 -9.39
CA LYS A 48 8.25 9.78 -9.52
C LYS A 48 8.52 9.04 -10.83
N THR A 49 7.61 8.14 -11.24
CA THR A 49 7.81 7.32 -12.46
C THR A 49 7.33 7.99 -13.73
N LYS A 50 6.42 8.99 -13.63
CA LYS A 50 5.74 9.64 -14.76
C LYS A 50 5.02 8.65 -15.68
N ASP A 51 4.54 7.54 -15.11
CA ASP A 51 3.87 6.47 -15.84
C ASP A 51 2.52 6.17 -15.19
N THR A 52 1.43 6.38 -15.93
CA THR A 52 0.06 6.11 -15.52
C THR A 52 -0.51 4.83 -16.13
N SER A 53 0.35 3.97 -16.69
CA SER A 53 -0.04 2.63 -17.14
C SER A 53 -0.66 1.82 -16.01
N PHE A 54 -1.59 0.92 -16.36
CA PHE A 54 -2.29 0.11 -15.36
C PHE A 54 -1.32 -0.71 -14.49
N GLU A 55 -0.28 -1.29 -15.09
CA GLU A 55 0.76 -2.02 -14.35
C GLU A 55 1.52 -1.12 -13.37
N ASN A 56 1.80 0.12 -13.75
CA ASN A 56 2.48 1.05 -12.86
C ASN A 56 1.53 1.56 -11.75
N ILE A 57 0.22 1.70 -12.02
CA ILE A 57 -0.77 1.99 -10.99
C ILE A 57 -0.86 0.84 -9.97
N LYS A 58 -0.73 -0.44 -10.38
CA LYS A 58 -0.64 -1.56 -9.42
C LYS A 58 0.52 -1.36 -8.44
N ARG A 59 1.69 -0.97 -8.94
CA ARG A 59 2.87 -0.67 -8.11
C ARG A 59 2.64 0.56 -7.21
N ALA A 60 1.94 1.58 -7.71
CA ALA A 60 1.56 2.74 -6.91
C ALA A 60 0.59 2.39 -5.77
N VAL A 61 -0.36 1.49 -6.01
CA VAL A 61 -1.29 0.96 -4.98
C VAL A 61 -0.52 0.19 -3.89
N VAL A 62 0.51 -0.58 -4.26
CA VAL A 62 1.41 -1.23 -3.29
C VAL A 62 2.12 -0.19 -2.43
N GLN A 63 2.66 0.88 -3.03
CA GLN A 63 3.31 1.96 -2.26
C GLN A 63 2.34 2.69 -1.33
N GLY A 64 1.12 3.01 -1.79
CA GLY A 64 0.08 3.57 -0.93
C GLY A 64 -0.24 2.66 0.26
N THR A 65 -0.33 1.34 0.03
CA THR A 65 -0.58 0.35 1.09
C THR A 65 0.54 0.34 2.12
N VAL A 66 1.79 0.41 1.67
CA VAL A 66 2.98 0.51 2.54
C VAL A 66 2.93 1.78 3.38
N MET A 67 2.65 2.94 2.79
CA MET A 67 2.58 4.20 3.54
C MET A 67 1.47 4.20 4.58
N ALA A 68 0.29 3.69 4.24
CA ALA A 68 -0.82 3.55 5.19
C ALA A 68 -0.46 2.64 6.37
N SER A 69 0.31 1.58 6.14
CA SER A 69 0.74 0.66 7.20
C SER A 69 1.69 1.29 8.23
N PHE A 70 2.40 2.36 7.88
CA PHE A 70 3.20 3.13 8.83
C PHE A 70 2.33 4.15 9.57
N CYS A 71 1.44 4.85 8.85
CA CYS A 71 0.55 5.86 9.41
C CYS A 71 -0.23 5.34 10.61
N VAL A 72 -0.81 4.13 10.51
CA VAL A 72 -1.72 3.60 11.53
C VAL A 72 -1.05 3.17 12.84
N GLN A 73 0.28 3.10 12.88
CA GLN A 73 1.03 2.52 14.00
C GLN A 73 1.32 3.52 15.12
N LYS A 74 1.06 4.81 14.92
CA LYS A 74 1.25 5.87 15.92
C LYS A 74 0.20 6.96 15.76
N PHE A 75 0.07 7.84 16.74
CA PHE A 75 -0.91 8.92 16.73
C PHE A 75 -0.59 9.97 15.65
N GLY A 76 -1.60 10.41 14.89
CA GLY A 76 -1.44 11.41 13.85
C GLY A 76 -0.38 11.04 12.81
N ILE A 77 0.57 11.95 12.56
CA ILE A 77 1.62 11.76 11.55
C ILE A 77 2.89 11.07 12.09
N GLU A 78 2.95 10.78 13.39
CA GLU A 78 4.19 10.28 14.03
C GLU A 78 4.70 8.98 13.42
N GLY A 79 3.81 8.16 12.87
CA GLY A 79 4.16 6.91 12.19
C GLY A 79 4.89 7.12 10.87
N LEU A 80 4.76 8.31 10.28
CA LEU A 80 5.39 8.70 9.01
C LEU A 80 6.64 9.56 9.23
N VAL A 81 6.71 10.29 10.34
CA VAL A 81 7.87 11.13 10.66
C VAL A 81 9.09 10.25 10.89
N GLY A 82 10.13 10.47 10.08
CA GLY A 82 11.42 9.80 10.24
C GLY A 82 11.53 8.42 9.57
N ILE A 83 10.50 7.94 8.87
CA ILE A 83 10.64 6.72 8.04
C ILE A 83 11.63 6.97 6.90
N THR A 84 12.43 5.97 6.58
CA THR A 84 13.45 6.04 5.55
C THR A 84 13.03 5.27 4.30
N GLN A 85 13.74 5.51 3.19
CA GLN A 85 13.58 4.68 1.99
C GLN A 85 13.87 3.18 2.25
N ARG A 86 14.73 2.87 3.22
CA ARG A 86 15.01 1.49 3.61
C ARG A 86 13.80 0.85 4.28
N ASP A 87 13.12 1.58 5.16
CA ASP A 87 11.92 1.09 5.85
C ASP A 87 10.79 0.81 4.85
N ILE A 88 10.56 1.74 3.92
CA ILE A 88 9.59 1.58 2.83
C ILE A 88 9.92 0.34 1.98
N HIS A 89 11.20 0.12 1.66
CA HIS A 89 11.64 -1.03 0.89
C HIS A 89 11.44 -2.36 1.64
N CYS A 90 11.80 -2.41 2.93
CA CYS A 90 11.58 -3.58 3.77
C CYS A 90 10.08 -3.91 3.88
N ARG A 91 9.24 -2.91 4.18
CA ARG A 91 7.78 -3.07 4.26
C ARG A 91 7.15 -3.47 2.92
N THR A 92 7.68 -2.96 1.81
CA THR A 92 7.27 -3.40 0.46
C THR A 92 7.58 -4.87 0.24
N LYS A 93 8.77 -5.34 0.65
CA LYS A 93 9.14 -6.76 0.56
C LYS A 93 8.23 -7.64 1.40
N GLU A 94 7.93 -7.24 2.64
CA GLU A 94 6.98 -7.96 3.50
C GLU A 94 5.63 -8.16 2.82
N LEU A 95 5.08 -7.10 2.22
CA LEU A 95 3.83 -7.18 1.46
C LEU A 95 3.94 -8.11 0.24
N VAL A 96 5.05 -8.05 -0.51
CA VAL A 96 5.28 -8.92 -1.66
C VAL A 96 5.36 -10.39 -1.24
N GLU A 97 6.07 -10.70 -0.15
CA GLU A 97 6.12 -12.07 0.39
C GLU A 97 4.75 -12.55 0.85
N LEU A 98 3.93 -11.67 1.43
CA LEU A 98 2.58 -12.01 1.87
C LEU A 98 1.62 -12.37 0.72
N VAL A 99 1.82 -11.80 -0.47
CA VAL A 99 1.01 -12.10 -1.66
C VAL A 99 1.62 -13.16 -2.58
N LYS A 100 2.85 -13.60 -2.32
CA LYS A 100 3.50 -14.68 -3.06
C LYS A 100 2.91 -16.03 -2.65
N PHE A 101 1.71 -16.30 -3.15
CA PHE A 101 1.13 -17.63 -3.13
C PHE A 101 0.38 -17.87 -4.44
N ALA A 102 0.89 -18.78 -5.25
CA ALA A 102 0.21 -19.29 -6.43
C ALA A 102 -0.20 -20.74 -6.13
N PRO A 103 -1.49 -21.04 -5.89
CA PRO A 103 -1.91 -22.43 -5.80
C PRO A 103 -1.76 -23.09 -7.17
N GLU A 104 -1.23 -24.32 -7.20
CA GLU A 104 -1.30 -25.16 -8.39
C GLU A 104 -2.78 -25.49 -8.65
N LEU A 105 -3.32 -24.96 -9.75
CA LEU A 105 -4.62 -25.37 -10.25
C LEU A 105 -4.42 -26.68 -11.02
N LYS A 106 -4.91 -27.78 -10.46
CA LYS A 106 -5.02 -29.07 -11.16
C LYS A 106 -6.13 -29.03 -12.21
#